data_AF-A0A2A9GW28-F1
#
_entry.id   AF-A0A2A9GW28-F1
#
_cell.length_a   1.000
_cell.length_b   1.000
_cell.length_c   1.000
_cell.angle_alpha   90.00
_cell.angle_beta   90.00
_cell.angle_gamma   90.00
#
_symmetry.space_group_name_H-M   'P 1'
#
loop_
_entity.id
_entity.type
_entity.pdbx_description
1 polymer ?
#
loop_
_entity_poly.entity_id
_entity_poly.type
_entity_poly.pdbx_seq_one_letter_code
_entity_poly.pdbx_strand_id
1 'polypeptide(L)' 'MKQRRSESAELPVEAYPAEAVRVTECPGGPALIRGASHVVDADGETHPVRRAVVAVCRCGYSGRLPWCDGIHKVAGGGA' A
#
# COMPACT_ATOMS: atom_id res chain seq x y z
N MET A 1 -15.61 -36.01 -22.86
CA MET A 1 -15.81 -35.95 -21.39
C MET A 1 -14.43 -35.80 -20.73
N LYS A 2 -14.31 -34.94 -19.69
CA LYS A 2 -13.11 -34.59 -18.88
C LYS A 2 -12.29 -33.41 -19.43
N GLN A 3 -12.84 -32.19 -19.39
CA GLN A 3 -12.77 -31.22 -18.27
C GLN A 3 -11.38 -30.57 -18.11
N ARG A 4 -11.31 -29.35 -18.68
CA ARG A 4 -10.60 -28.12 -18.28
C ARG A 4 -9.59 -28.25 -17.12
N ARG A 5 -8.31 -28.10 -17.44
CA ARG A 5 -7.22 -28.01 -16.45
C ARG A 5 -7.01 -26.55 -16.07
N SER A 6 -7.61 -26.17 -14.94
CA SER A 6 -7.16 -25.11 -14.01
C SER A 6 -6.62 -23.82 -14.66
N GLU A 7 -7.54 -22.98 -15.13
CA GLU A 7 -7.31 -21.54 -15.16
C GLU A 7 -7.25 -21.10 -13.70
N SER A 8 -6.03 -20.89 -13.22
CA SER A 8 -5.74 -20.32 -11.90
C SER A 8 -6.60 -19.08 -11.74
N ALA A 9 -7.52 -19.11 -10.79
CA ALA A 9 -8.46 -18.04 -10.55
C ALA A 9 -7.71 -16.75 -10.21
N GLU A 10 -7.42 -15.95 -11.24
CA GLU A 10 -7.28 -14.51 -11.16
C GLU A 10 -8.64 -14.01 -10.69
N LEU A 11 -8.84 -13.99 -9.37
CA LEU A 11 -10.05 -13.40 -8.81
C LEU A 11 -10.10 -11.95 -9.32
N PRO A 12 -11.21 -11.53 -9.97
CA PRO A 12 -11.33 -10.18 -10.46
C PRO A 12 -11.13 -9.23 -9.28
N VAL A 13 -10.26 -8.24 -9.44
CA VAL A 13 -10.10 -7.13 -8.47
C VAL A 13 -11.38 -6.27 -8.33
N GLU A 14 -12.42 -6.60 -9.08
CA GLU A 14 -13.75 -6.00 -9.11
C GLU A 14 -14.66 -6.59 -8.01
N ALA A 15 -14.42 -6.16 -6.76
CA ALA A 15 -15.38 -6.07 -5.65
C ALA A 15 -14.76 -6.45 -4.29
N TYR A 16 -13.70 -5.77 -3.90
CA TYR A 16 -13.69 -5.35 -2.49
C TYR A 16 -14.89 -4.41 -2.35
N PRO A 17 -15.80 -4.59 -1.37
CA PRO A 17 -16.79 -3.55 -1.10
C PRO A 17 -16.00 -2.24 -0.96
N ALA A 18 -16.58 -1.11 -1.37
CA ALA A 18 -16.00 0.22 -1.17
C ALA A 18 -15.96 0.60 0.33
N GLU A 19 -15.49 -0.32 1.18
CA GLU A 19 -15.11 -0.11 2.55
C GLU A 19 -14.06 0.99 2.53
N ALA A 20 -14.51 2.17 2.96
CA ALA A 20 -13.81 3.43 2.78
C ALA A 20 -12.30 3.32 3.01
N VAL A 21 -11.51 3.98 2.17
CA VAL A 21 -10.06 4.09 2.39
C VAL A 21 -9.82 4.66 3.78
N ARG A 22 -9.17 3.87 4.64
CA ARG A 22 -8.82 4.30 6.00
C ARG A 22 -7.34 4.61 6.07
N VAL A 23 -7.04 5.84 6.49
CA VAL A 23 -5.69 6.30 6.75
C VAL A 23 -5.50 6.43 8.26
N THR A 24 -4.46 5.81 8.79
CA THR A 24 -4.05 5.95 10.19
C THR A 24 -2.63 6.48 10.23
N GLU A 25 -2.44 7.65 10.81
CA GLU A 25 -1.11 8.22 11.00
C GLU A 25 -0.47 7.66 12.27
N CYS A 26 0.70 7.04 12.13
CA CYS A 26 1.50 6.66 13.29
C CYS A 26 2.40 7.84 13.69
N PRO A 27 2.36 8.34 14.93
CA PRO A 27 3.32 9.34 15.43
C PRO A 27 4.76 8.91 15.12
N GLY A 28 5.59 9.84 14.63
CA GLY A 28 6.98 9.55 14.22
C GLY A 28 7.14 8.55 13.06
N GLY A 29 6.04 8.09 12.47
CA GLY A 29 6.00 6.92 11.61
C GLY A 29 5.16 7.11 10.34
N PRO A 30 4.96 6.01 9.60
CA PRO A 30 4.26 6.04 8.32
C PRO A 30 2.75 6.29 8.49
N ALA A 31 2.09 6.58 7.37
CA ALA A 31 0.64 6.45 7.26
C ALA A 31 0.28 5.02 6.87
N LEU A 32 -0.52 4.34 7.69
CA LEU A 32 -1.09 3.04 7.37
C LEU A 32 -2.39 3.24 6.59
N ILE A 33 -2.42 2.77 5.34
CA ILE A 33 -3.57 2.90 4.44
C ILE A 33 -4.19 1.52 4.23
N ARG A 34 -5.51 1.42 4.43
CA ARG A 34 -6.31 0.21 4.20
C ARG A 34 -7.34 0.46 3.12
N GLY A 35 -7.57 -0.53 2.26
CA GLY A 35 -8.60 -0.47 1.21
C GLY A 35 -8.24 0.39 -0.01
N ALA A 36 -6.99 0.87 -0.12
CA ALA A 36 -6.53 1.58 -1.31
C ALA A 36 -6.18 0.60 -2.45
N SER A 37 -6.51 0.96 -3.68
CA SER A 37 -6.09 0.23 -4.89
C SER A 37 -4.77 0.76 -5.47
N HIS A 38 -4.47 2.04 -5.25
CA HIS A 38 -3.24 2.69 -5.68
C HIS A 38 -2.90 3.89 -4.80
N VAL A 39 -1.65 4.34 -4.87
CA VAL A 39 -1.15 5.58 -4.26
C VAL A 39 -0.53 6.42 -5.37
N VAL A 40 -0.88 7.70 -5.45
CA VAL A 40 -0.22 8.66 -6.33
C VAL A 40 0.83 9.41 -5.51
N ASP A 41 2.07 9.43 -5.99
CA ASP A 41 3.15 10.15 -5.30
C ASP A 41 3.21 11.64 -5.67
N ALA A 42 4.23 12.35 -5.16
CA ALA A 42 4.41 13.77 -5.39
C ALA A 42 4.80 14.11 -6.84
N ASP A 43 5.37 13.15 -7.57
CA ASP A 43 5.73 13.29 -8.99
C ASP A 43 4.56 12.93 -9.91
N GLY A 44 3.43 12.49 -9.34
CA GLY A 44 2.24 12.05 -10.07
C GLY A 44 2.30 10.58 -10.53
N GLU A 45 3.32 9.82 -10.12
CA GLU A 45 3.43 8.41 -10.46
C GLU A 45 2.44 7.57 -9.64
N THR A 46 1.78 6.64 -10.32
CA THR A 46 0.77 5.75 -9.71
C THR A 46 1.38 4.43 -9.30
N HIS A 47 1.35 4.16 -8.00
CA HIS A 47 1.90 2.96 -7.38
C HIS A 47 0.78 1.98 -7.00
N PRO A 48 0.70 0.78 -7.63
CA PRO A 48 -0.37 -0.17 -7.37
C PRO A 48 -0.24 -0.79 -5.96
N VAL A 49 -1.36 -0.86 -5.25
CA VAL A 49 -1.45 -1.51 -3.94
C VAL A 49 -1.89 -2.96 -4.12
N ARG A 50 -1.03 -3.90 -3.71
CA ARG A 50 -1.27 -5.36 -3.83
C ARG A 50 -1.54 -6.03 -2.48
N ARG A 51 -1.69 -5.26 -1.41
CA ARG A 51 -1.87 -5.75 -0.04
C ARG A 51 -3.04 -5.02 0.60
N ALA A 52 -3.76 -5.69 1.49
CA ALA A 52 -4.89 -5.11 2.22
C ALA A 52 -4.51 -3.85 3.03
N VAL A 53 -3.25 -3.79 3.49
CA VAL A 53 -2.69 -2.64 4.21
C VAL A 53 -1.30 -2.31 3.65
N VAL A 54 -1.04 -1.03 3.40
CA VAL A 54 0.27 -0.50 3.02
C VAL A 54 0.71 0.62 3.95
N ALA A 55 2.02 0.82 4.05
CA ALA A 55 2.62 1.88 4.84
C ALA A 55 3.26 2.91 3.90
N VAL A 56 2.71 4.13 3.87
CA VAL A 56 3.24 5.26 3.09
C VAL A 56 4.22 6.05 3.93
N CYS A 57 5.37 6.36 3.35
CA CYS A 57 6.42 7.14 3.97
C CYS A 57 5.94 8.58 4.22
N ARG A 58 6.16 9.08 5.43
CA ARG A 58 5.96 10.50 5.78
C ARG A 58 7.25 11.22 6.19
N CYS A 59 8.36 10.49 6.33
CA CYS A 59 9.64 11.07 6.76
C CYS A 59 10.53 11.55 5.61
N GLY A 60 10.21 11.22 4.36
CA GLY A 60 10.98 11.62 3.18
C GLY A 60 12.29 10.86 2.94
N TYR A 61 12.78 10.09 3.92
CA TYR A 61 14.09 9.41 3.81
C TYR A 61 14.05 8.00 3.20
N SER A 62 12.87 7.43 2.95
CA SER A 62 12.75 6.05 2.46
C SER A 62 13.50 5.86 1.16
N GLY A 63 14.28 4.78 1.04
CA GLY A 63 14.89 4.38 -0.23
C GLY A 63 13.89 3.73 -1.20
N ARG A 64 12.62 3.64 -0.81
CA ARG A 64 11.54 2.96 -1.55
C ARG A 64 10.27 3.79 -1.61
N LEU A 65 10.39 5.11 -1.72
CA LEU A 65 9.24 6.01 -1.89
C LEU A 65 8.28 5.46 -2.98
N PRO A 66 6.96 5.59 -2.78
CA PRO A 66 6.27 6.23 -1.66
C PRO A 66 6.16 5.35 -0.40
N TRP A 67 6.73 4.13 -0.40
CA TRP A 67 6.57 3.16 0.67
C TRP A 67 7.51 3.40 1.84
N CYS A 68 7.06 3.07 3.05
CA CYS A 68 7.91 3.05 4.23
C CYS A 68 8.77 1.78 4.26
N ASP A 69 10.09 1.94 4.38
CA ASP A 69 11.08 0.87 4.56
C ASP A 69 11.61 0.76 6.01
N GLY A 70 11.13 1.63 6.90
CA GLY A 70 11.50 1.65 8.32
C GLY A 70 12.58 2.67 8.68
N ILE A 71 13.14 3.41 7.71
CA ILE A 71 14.22 4.37 7.97
C ILE A 71 13.80 5.51 8.92
N HIS A 72 12.51 5.78 9.07
CA HIS A 72 11.98 6.77 10.04
C HIS A 72 12.45 6.52 11.47
N LYS A 73 12.72 5.26 11.84
CA LYS A 73 13.22 4.89 13.17
C LYS A 73 14.64 5.40 13.44
N VAL A 74 15.41 5.71 12.39
CA VAL A 74 16.83 6.05 12.48
C VAL A 74 17.13 7.44 11.93
N ALA A 75 16.54 7.83 10.81
CA ALA A 75 16.78 9.10 10.13
C ALA A 75 15.68 10.14 10.32
N GLY A 76 14.45 9.72 10.63
CA GLY A 76 13.25 10.56 10.57
C GLY A 76 12.82 11.23 11.88
N GLY A 77 13.63 11.14 12.94
CA GLY A 77 13.23 11.57 14.28
C GLY A 77 12.27 10.57 14.92
N GLY A 78 12.77 9.37 15.23
CA GLY A 78 12.01 8.36 15.97
C GLY A 78 11.65 8.86 17.37
N ALA A 79 10.37 9.09 17.60
CA ALA A 79 9.72 9.07 18.90
C ALA A 79 8.42 8.28 18.77
#